data_AF-A0A8B8EE14-F1
#
_entry.id   AF-A0A8B8EE14-F1
#
_cell.length_a   1.000
_cell.length_b   1.000
_cell.length_c   1.000
_cell.angle_alpha   90.00
_cell.angle_beta   90.00
_cell.angle_gamma   90.00
#
_symmetry.space_group_name_H-M   'P 1'
#
loop_
_entity.id
_entity.type
_entity.pdbx_description
1 polymer ?
#
loop_
_entity_poly.entity_id
_entity_poly.type
_entity_poly.pdbx_seq_one_letter_code
_entity_poly.pdbx_strand_id
1 'polypeptide(L)'
;MTRENFKKYYKPGKCQSVDEGMIRYKWHHYAQQYTPAKPIKRGLKIWMRCETSGYTNDYRVNLVKHDAMSGPSLGERVVKHLCKPLKWKGHHVFFDRYFTSIPLLQTLESYGIYGCGTIMVNRKGFPAQLKNPHLANRGDAEQMQHNNLVATVWNDAKPVQIVSTTSDPLGDGPAQRRIRGGDVIIIPRPPAVEHYQKNYYGVDRTQQYRSKNPVGRPSKKFWKYLVNFIFEISLINAFLLWVETPGTRKPTKHFSMVDFNLYIAEKLIGDFSSRRRSTINKHEIISVANIHRHICAKLIRPRGRCKHCTLEGRRSDTYFGCSVCNVHLC
;
A
#
# COMPACT_ATOMS: atom_id res chain seq x y z
N MET A 1 15.89 4.51 3.84
CA MET A 1 15.02 4.87 4.97
C MET A 1 13.68 4.10 4.99
N THR A 2 12.67 4.40 4.16
CA THR A 2 11.32 3.77 4.33
C THR A 2 11.32 2.25 4.12
N ARG A 3 11.98 1.77 3.06
CA ARG A 3 12.15 0.33 2.78
C ARG A 3 12.87 -0.41 3.91
N GLU A 4 13.81 0.24 4.60
CA GLU A 4 14.53 -0.35 5.73
C GLU A 4 13.61 -0.44 6.96
N ASN A 5 12.82 0.61 7.23
CA ASN A 5 11.86 0.61 8.33
C ASN A 5 10.81 -0.49 8.17
N PHE A 6 10.29 -0.73 6.96
CA PHE A 6 9.30 -1.80 6.73
C PHE A 6 9.87 -3.18 7.04
N LYS A 7 11.17 -3.39 6.80
CA LYS A 7 11.86 -4.64 7.13
C LYS A 7 12.27 -4.73 8.60
N LYS A 8 12.51 -3.59 9.25
CA LYS A 8 12.96 -3.51 10.65
C LYS A 8 11.82 -3.80 11.62
N TYR A 9 10.65 -3.20 11.39
CA TYR A 9 9.54 -3.24 12.35
C TYR A 9 8.54 -4.38 12.09
N TYR A 10 8.71 -5.14 11.00
CA TYR A 10 7.83 -6.24 10.68
C TYR A 10 8.63 -7.44 10.17
N LYS A 11 8.35 -8.61 10.74
CA LYS A 11 8.84 -9.89 10.22
C LYS A 11 7.77 -10.43 9.27
N PRO A 12 8.05 -10.58 7.97
CA PRO A 12 7.06 -11.08 7.02
C PRO A 12 6.59 -12.48 7.42
N GLY A 13 5.29 -12.75 7.23
CA GLY A 13 4.75 -14.10 7.31
C GLY A 13 5.29 -15.01 6.19
N LYS A 14 4.95 -16.30 6.29
CA LYS A 14 5.44 -17.34 5.37
C LYS A 14 5.14 -17.03 3.91
N CYS A 15 3.92 -16.60 3.62
CA CYS A 15 3.42 -16.38 2.26
C CYS A 15 3.57 -14.93 1.82
N GLN A 16 4.21 -14.72 0.68
CA GLN A 16 4.51 -13.41 0.12
C GLN A 16 4.10 -13.38 -1.37
N SER A 17 3.64 -12.25 -1.86
CA SER A 17 3.31 -12.04 -3.27
C SER A 17 4.26 -11.01 -3.90
N VAL A 18 4.63 -11.22 -5.16
CA VAL A 18 5.37 -10.25 -5.98
C VAL A 18 4.53 -9.93 -7.21
N ASP A 19 4.24 -8.66 -7.41
CA ASP A 19 3.51 -8.16 -8.57
C ASP A 19 3.82 -6.67 -8.81
N GLU A 20 3.21 -6.10 -9.85
CA GLU A 20 3.22 -4.69 -10.16
C GLU A 20 2.13 -3.87 -9.45
N GLY A 21 2.57 -2.77 -8.86
CA GLY A 21 1.74 -1.63 -8.54
C GLY A 21 1.79 -0.54 -9.61
N MET A 22 0.79 0.34 -9.58
CA MET A 22 0.78 1.55 -10.39
C MET A 22 0.60 2.81 -9.54
N ILE A 23 1.37 3.86 -9.85
CA ILE A 23 1.21 5.20 -9.30
C ILE A 23 0.63 6.08 -10.40
N ARG A 24 -0.60 6.57 -10.20
CA ARG A 24 -1.29 7.43 -11.17
C ARG A 24 -0.47 8.69 -11.41
N TYR A 25 -0.07 8.92 -12.66
CA TYR A 25 0.59 10.16 -13.06
C TYR A 25 0.08 10.54 -14.45
N LYS A 26 -0.50 11.74 -14.58
CA LYS A 26 -1.19 12.20 -15.80
C LYS A 26 -0.28 12.96 -16.77
N TRP A 27 0.83 13.52 -16.29
CA TRP A 27 1.70 14.37 -17.09
C TRP A 27 2.79 13.55 -17.78
N HIS A 28 3.51 14.19 -18.71
CA HIS A 28 4.62 13.54 -19.39
C HIS A 28 5.78 13.28 -18.41
N HIS A 29 6.32 12.06 -18.43
CA HIS A 29 7.54 11.68 -17.75
C HIS A 29 8.13 10.44 -18.44
N TYR A 30 9.45 10.39 -18.62
CA TYR A 30 10.12 9.33 -19.38
C TYR A 30 9.88 7.91 -18.83
N ALA A 31 9.65 7.77 -17.51
CA ALA A 31 9.37 6.49 -16.87
C ALA A 31 7.88 6.11 -16.83
N GLN A 32 7.00 6.89 -17.47
CA GLN A 32 5.57 6.58 -17.53
C GLN A 32 5.33 5.36 -18.41
N GLN A 33 4.44 4.48 -17.98
CA GLN A 33 4.07 3.25 -18.68
C GLN A 33 2.56 3.20 -18.90
N TYR A 34 2.16 2.57 -20.00
CA TYR A 34 0.77 2.27 -20.32
C TYR A 34 0.50 0.78 -20.13
N THR A 35 -0.49 0.45 -19.30
CA THR A 35 -0.93 -0.92 -19.03
C THR A 35 -2.46 -0.97 -19.06
N PRO A 36 -3.06 -1.30 -20.22
CA PRO A 36 -4.51 -1.16 -20.42
C PRO A 36 -5.35 -2.04 -19.49
N ALA A 37 -4.81 -3.16 -19.03
CA ALA A 37 -5.48 -4.13 -18.17
C ALA A 37 -5.54 -3.71 -16.68
N LYS A 38 -4.80 -2.68 -16.25
CA LYS A 38 -4.81 -2.22 -14.85
C LYS A 38 -5.80 -1.05 -14.66
N PRO A 39 -6.42 -0.89 -13.48
CA PRO A 39 -7.35 0.22 -13.20
C PRO A 39 -6.72 1.61 -13.44
N ILE A 40 -5.43 1.75 -13.10
CA ILE A 40 -4.63 2.91 -13.47
C ILE A 40 -3.89 2.55 -14.75
N LYS A 41 -4.45 2.95 -15.89
CA LYS A 41 -3.90 2.58 -17.20
C LYS A 41 -2.58 3.28 -17.53
N ARG A 42 -2.38 4.52 -17.08
CA ARG A 42 -1.14 5.31 -17.31
C ARG A 42 -0.56 5.79 -15.99
N GLY A 43 0.72 5.52 -15.76
CA GLY A 43 1.37 5.89 -14.51
C GLY A 43 2.83 5.45 -14.42
N LEU A 44 3.41 5.61 -13.23
CA LEU A 44 4.73 5.06 -12.91
C LEU A 44 4.54 3.63 -12.40
N LYS A 45 5.15 2.67 -13.08
CA LYS A 45 5.12 1.26 -12.67
C LYS A 45 6.06 1.04 -11.49
N ILE A 46 5.62 0.26 -10.51
CA ILE A 46 6.40 -0.11 -9.34
C ILE A 46 6.30 -1.61 -9.10
N TRP A 47 7.42 -2.26 -8.86
CA TRP A 47 7.44 -3.67 -8.47
C TRP A 47 7.34 -3.75 -6.95
N MET A 48 6.46 -4.59 -6.41
CA MET A 48 6.18 -4.66 -4.99
C MET A 48 6.26 -6.10 -4.50
N ARG A 49 6.71 -6.28 -3.26
CA ARG A 49 6.56 -7.53 -2.52
C ARG A 49 5.67 -7.27 -1.30
N CYS A 50 4.52 -7.93 -1.27
CA CYS A 50 3.52 -7.74 -0.22
C CYS A 50 3.09 -9.07 0.40
N GLU A 51 2.75 -9.04 1.68
CA GLU A 51 2.07 -10.16 2.33
C GLU A 51 0.61 -10.24 1.89
N THR A 52 -0.04 -11.39 2.10
CA THR A 52 -1.47 -11.60 1.83
C THR A 52 -2.35 -10.57 2.56
N SER A 53 -1.95 -10.04 3.72
CA SER A 53 -2.64 -8.95 4.43
C SER A 53 -2.63 -7.62 3.68
N GLY A 54 -1.73 -7.44 2.71
CA GLY A 54 -1.47 -6.18 2.03
C GLY A 54 -0.30 -5.38 2.62
N TYR A 55 0.42 -5.93 3.61
CA TYR A 55 1.62 -5.29 4.15
C TYR A 55 2.74 -5.26 3.10
N THR A 56 3.23 -4.07 2.78
CA THR A 56 4.29 -3.87 1.79
C THR A 56 5.66 -4.06 2.45
N ASN A 57 6.35 -5.14 2.10
CA ASN A 57 7.66 -5.45 2.65
C ASN A 57 8.82 -4.80 1.89
N ASP A 58 8.72 -4.75 0.56
CA ASP A 58 9.73 -4.12 -0.28
C ASP A 58 9.09 -3.64 -1.59
N TYR A 59 9.73 -2.67 -2.24
CA TYR A 59 9.31 -2.17 -3.54
C TYR A 59 10.47 -1.56 -4.33
N ARG A 60 10.31 -1.48 -5.66
CA ARG A 60 11.27 -0.84 -6.58
C ARG A 60 10.54 -0.12 -7.70
N VAL A 61 10.78 1.17 -7.84
CA VAL A 61 10.25 1.97 -8.96
C VAL A 61 10.88 1.50 -10.26
N ASN A 62 10.07 1.26 -11.29
CA ASN A 62 10.55 0.92 -12.62
C ASN A 62 10.80 2.21 -13.41
N LEU A 63 12.07 2.56 -13.62
CA LEU A 63 12.47 3.77 -14.35
C LEU A 63 12.63 3.57 -15.86
N VAL A 64 12.29 2.39 -16.40
CA VAL A 64 12.36 2.04 -17.84
C VAL A 64 13.80 2.01 -18.42
N LYS A 65 14.73 2.79 -17.86
CA LYS A 65 16.15 2.82 -18.21
C LYS A 65 16.91 1.79 -17.40
N HIS A 66 16.90 0.56 -17.88
CA HIS A 66 17.94 -0.47 -17.74
C HIS A 66 17.36 -1.70 -18.41
N ASP A 67 18.03 -2.22 -19.44
CA ASP A 67 18.15 -3.66 -19.73
C ASP A 67 18.42 -3.90 -21.23
N ALA A 68 19.60 -3.45 -21.67
CA ALA A 68 20.34 -4.17 -22.70
C ALA A 68 21.45 -4.95 -21.97
N MET A 69 21.11 -6.06 -21.31
CA MET A 69 22.11 -6.95 -20.72
C MET A 69 21.77 -8.39 -21.09
N SER A 70 22.77 -9.15 -21.50
CA SER A 70 22.69 -10.61 -21.59
C SER A 70 22.40 -11.20 -20.20
N GLY A 71 21.57 -12.24 -20.13
CA GLY A 71 21.28 -12.96 -18.88
C GLY A 71 19.78 -13.10 -18.57
N PRO A 72 19.39 -13.21 -17.28
CA PRO A 72 18.01 -13.54 -16.86
C PRO A 72 16.99 -12.51 -17.35
N SER A 73 15.70 -12.86 -17.37
CA SER A 73 14.66 -11.90 -17.76
C SER A 73 14.54 -10.73 -16.75
N LEU A 74 13.96 -9.60 -17.15
CA LEU A 74 13.68 -8.49 -16.23
C LEU A 74 12.82 -8.96 -15.04
N GLY A 75 11.79 -9.79 -15.31
CA GLY A 75 10.96 -10.38 -14.26
C GLY A 75 11.77 -11.19 -13.26
N GLU A 76 12.67 -12.04 -13.73
CA GLU A 76 13.57 -12.82 -12.88
C GLU A 76 14.48 -11.95 -12.02
N ARG A 77 15.10 -10.91 -12.61
CA ARG A 77 15.94 -9.96 -11.86
C ARG A 77 15.15 -9.26 -10.75
N VAL A 78 13.92 -8.84 -11.05
CA VAL A 78 13.04 -8.17 -10.08
C VAL A 78 12.70 -9.09 -8.92
N VAL A 79 12.25 -10.32 -9.19
CA VAL A 79 11.90 -11.29 -8.14
C VAL A 79 13.12 -11.62 -7.29
N LYS A 80 14.28 -11.94 -7.90
CA LYS A 80 15.53 -12.22 -7.18
C LYS A 80 15.95 -11.06 -6.28
N HIS A 81 15.79 -9.82 -6.75
CA HIS A 81 16.10 -8.62 -5.95
C HIS A 81 15.15 -8.46 -4.75
N LEU A 82 13.84 -8.50 -4.98
CA LEU A 82 12.82 -8.29 -3.93
C LEU A 82 12.81 -9.43 -2.89
N CYS A 83 13.23 -10.63 -3.28
CA CYS A 83 13.27 -11.81 -2.43
C CYS A 83 14.64 -12.06 -1.77
N LYS A 84 15.68 -11.25 -2.06
CA LYS A 84 16.99 -11.37 -1.41
C LYS A 84 16.92 -11.43 0.13
N PRO A 85 16.05 -10.67 0.83
CA PRO A 85 15.92 -10.76 2.29
C PRO A 85 15.25 -12.04 2.82
N LEU A 86 14.69 -12.87 1.94
CA LEU A 86 13.92 -14.07 2.28
C LEU A 86 14.73 -15.37 2.19
N LYS A 87 15.99 -15.30 1.75
CA LYS A 87 16.84 -16.48 1.58
C LYS A 87 16.98 -17.25 2.90
N TRP A 88 16.91 -18.58 2.80
CA TRP A 88 17.11 -19.53 3.90
C TRP A 88 16.13 -19.39 5.07
N LYS A 89 14.92 -18.88 4.79
CA LYS A 89 13.87 -18.69 5.80
C LYS A 89 12.59 -19.50 5.49
N GLY A 90 12.57 -20.27 4.41
CA GLY A 90 11.43 -21.12 4.04
C GLY A 90 10.18 -20.33 3.62
N HIS A 91 10.34 -19.11 3.10
CA HIS A 91 9.21 -18.33 2.59
C HIS A 91 8.68 -18.90 1.27
N HIS A 92 7.37 -18.74 1.08
CA HIS A 92 6.65 -19.10 -0.14
C HIS A 92 6.29 -17.83 -0.89
N VAL A 93 6.71 -17.71 -2.15
CA VAL A 93 6.53 -16.51 -2.97
C VAL A 93 5.64 -16.81 -4.15
N PHE A 94 4.58 -16.02 -4.28
CA PHE A 94 3.56 -16.11 -5.31
C PHE A 94 3.72 -14.98 -6.32
N PHE A 95 3.64 -15.28 -7.60
CA PHE A 95 3.78 -14.25 -8.65
C PHE A 95 2.96 -14.60 -9.89
N ASP A 96 2.72 -13.60 -10.74
CA ASP A 96 1.95 -13.75 -11.96
C ASP A 96 2.76 -14.38 -13.11
N ARG A 97 2.08 -14.65 -14.23
CA ARG A 97 2.67 -15.18 -15.46
C ARG A 97 3.77 -14.32 -16.10
N TYR A 98 3.86 -13.03 -15.78
CA TYR A 98 4.92 -12.17 -16.28
C TYR A 98 6.26 -12.55 -15.65
N PHE A 99 6.27 -12.86 -14.35
CA PHE A 99 7.50 -13.24 -13.63
C PHE A 99 7.82 -14.74 -13.71
N THR A 100 6.81 -15.61 -13.83
CA THR A 100 7.01 -17.06 -13.73
C THR A 100 7.88 -17.64 -14.84
N SER A 101 8.93 -18.35 -14.44
CA SER A 101 9.73 -19.23 -15.30
C SER A 101 10.26 -20.42 -14.47
N ILE A 102 10.48 -21.57 -15.10
CA ILE A 102 11.07 -22.74 -14.42
C ILE A 102 12.47 -22.44 -13.87
N PRO A 103 13.39 -21.79 -14.62
CA PRO A 103 14.69 -21.38 -14.09
C PRO A 103 14.60 -20.47 -12.87
N LEU A 104 13.58 -19.60 -12.80
CA LEU A 104 13.33 -18.78 -11.62
C LEU A 104 13.00 -19.63 -10.40
N LEU A 105 12.05 -20.56 -10.53
CA LEU A 105 11.64 -21.43 -9.42
C LEU A 105 12.81 -22.26 -8.90
N GLN A 106 13.61 -22.85 -9.79
CA GLN A 106 14.83 -23.59 -9.42
C GLN A 106 15.87 -22.69 -8.72
N THR A 107 16.05 -21.45 -9.19
CA THR A 107 16.97 -20.50 -8.52
C THR A 107 16.45 -20.08 -7.14
N LEU A 108 15.14 -19.90 -6.98
CA LEU A 108 14.57 -19.55 -5.68
C LEU A 108 14.72 -20.71 -4.71
N GLU A 109 14.50 -21.93 -5.18
CA GLU A 109 14.65 -23.15 -4.39
C GLU A 109 16.09 -23.31 -3.88
N SER A 110 17.10 -23.05 -4.71
CA SER A 110 18.51 -23.05 -4.29
C SER A 110 18.86 -21.95 -3.28
N TYR A 111 17.94 -21.03 -3.00
CA TYR A 111 18.04 -20.03 -1.93
C TYR A 111 17.14 -20.34 -0.73
N GLY A 112 16.52 -21.53 -0.67
CA GLY A 112 15.54 -21.89 0.37
C GLY A 112 14.27 -21.04 0.30
N ILE A 113 13.88 -20.61 -0.90
CA ILE A 113 12.65 -19.87 -1.18
C ILE A 113 11.80 -20.70 -2.14
N TYR A 114 10.55 -20.95 -1.79
CA TYR A 114 9.65 -21.76 -2.61
C TYR A 114 8.76 -20.85 -3.46
N GLY A 115 8.60 -21.15 -4.73
CA GLY A 115 7.87 -20.32 -5.68
C GLY A 115 6.58 -20.98 -6.17
N CYS A 116 5.54 -20.20 -6.42
CA CYS A 116 4.32 -20.67 -7.05
C CYS A 116 3.72 -19.59 -7.95
N GLY A 117 3.43 -19.92 -9.20
CA GLY A 117 2.93 -18.92 -10.15
C GLY A 117 2.21 -19.53 -11.32
N THR A 118 1.33 -18.74 -11.93
CA THR A 118 0.76 -19.09 -13.24
C THR A 118 1.86 -18.99 -14.30
N ILE A 119 1.85 -19.88 -15.30
CA ILE A 119 2.88 -19.91 -16.35
C ILE A 119 2.23 -19.87 -17.74
N MET A 120 2.91 -19.28 -18.73
CA MET A 120 2.45 -19.39 -20.12
C MET A 120 2.90 -20.73 -20.69
N VAL A 121 2.01 -21.43 -21.41
CA VAL A 121 2.25 -22.74 -22.04
C VAL A 121 3.51 -22.75 -22.93
N ASN A 122 3.81 -21.62 -23.59
CA ASN A 122 4.96 -21.46 -24.47
C ASN A 122 6.27 -21.07 -23.74
N ARG A 123 6.28 -21.01 -22.40
CA ARG A 123 7.52 -20.76 -21.64
C ARG A 123 8.48 -21.93 -21.79
N LYS A 124 9.77 -21.61 -21.93
CA LYS A 124 10.85 -22.60 -21.97
C LYS A 124 10.82 -23.48 -20.73
N GLY A 125 10.88 -24.79 -20.95
CA GLY A 125 10.88 -25.82 -19.92
C GLY A 125 9.50 -26.32 -19.50
N PHE A 126 8.39 -25.66 -19.90
CA PHE A 126 7.06 -26.17 -19.58
C PHE A 126 6.85 -27.54 -20.25
N PRO A 127 6.34 -28.56 -19.54
CA PRO A 127 6.24 -29.92 -20.08
C PRO A 127 5.39 -29.99 -21.35
N ALA A 128 5.87 -30.72 -22.36
CA ALA A 128 5.19 -30.81 -23.65
C ALA A 128 3.85 -31.54 -23.55
N GLN A 129 3.77 -32.55 -22.69
CA GLN A 129 2.59 -33.35 -22.41
C GLN A 129 1.45 -32.48 -21.86
N LEU A 130 1.77 -31.55 -20.96
CA LEU A 130 0.81 -30.61 -20.38
C LEU A 130 0.36 -29.49 -21.33
N LYS A 131 0.88 -29.42 -22.57
CA LYS A 131 0.40 -28.43 -23.56
C LYS A 131 -0.97 -28.78 -24.13
N ASN A 132 -1.27 -30.08 -24.21
CA ASN A 132 -2.53 -30.62 -24.71
C ASN A 132 -3.12 -31.56 -23.64
N PRO A 133 -3.56 -31.03 -22.48
CA PRO A 133 -3.97 -31.87 -21.37
C PRO A 133 -5.36 -32.48 -21.63
N HIS A 134 -5.59 -33.67 -21.09
CA HIS A 134 -6.85 -34.39 -21.26
C HIS A 134 -7.84 -34.02 -20.15
N LEU A 135 -8.43 -32.83 -20.21
CA LEU A 135 -9.32 -32.29 -19.18
C LEU A 135 -10.74 -32.13 -19.72
N ALA A 136 -11.62 -33.10 -19.46
CA ALA A 136 -12.97 -33.13 -20.01
C ALA A 136 -13.95 -32.30 -19.16
N ASN A 137 -13.80 -32.36 -17.84
CA ASN A 137 -14.70 -31.75 -16.88
C ASN A 137 -14.03 -30.61 -16.11
N ARG A 138 -14.87 -29.76 -15.53
CA ARG A 138 -14.42 -28.73 -14.59
C ARG A 138 -13.96 -29.38 -13.29
N GLY A 139 -12.76 -29.07 -12.84
CA GLY A 139 -12.12 -29.70 -11.69
C GLY A 139 -11.02 -30.68 -12.08
N ASP A 140 -11.03 -31.19 -13.31
CA ASP A 140 -9.99 -32.10 -13.81
C ASP A 140 -8.62 -31.42 -13.75
N ALA A 141 -7.60 -32.19 -13.39
CA ALA A 141 -6.22 -31.74 -13.38
C ALA A 141 -5.28 -32.80 -13.92
N GLU A 142 -4.25 -32.33 -14.61
CA GLU A 142 -3.11 -33.13 -15.03
C GLU A 142 -1.83 -32.50 -14.45
N GLN A 143 -0.98 -33.33 -13.85
CA GLN A 143 0.22 -32.88 -13.15
C GLN A 143 1.43 -33.66 -13.61
N MET A 144 2.56 -32.96 -13.71
CA MET A 144 3.88 -33.57 -13.90
C MET A 144 4.83 -33.03 -12.86
N GLN A 145 5.66 -33.91 -12.32
CA GLN A 145 6.66 -33.56 -11.32
C GLN A 145 8.06 -33.85 -11.85
N HIS A 146 8.98 -32.95 -11.55
CA HIS A 146 10.41 -33.17 -11.72
C HIS A 146 11.13 -32.61 -10.48
N ASN A 147 11.69 -33.51 -9.67
CA ASN A 147 12.18 -33.20 -8.32
C ASN A 147 11.07 -32.54 -7.49
N ASN A 148 11.34 -31.40 -6.86
CA ASN A 148 10.34 -30.66 -6.07
C ASN A 148 9.46 -29.72 -6.90
N LEU A 149 9.69 -29.64 -8.22
CA LEU A 149 8.90 -28.77 -9.09
C LEU A 149 7.71 -29.57 -9.66
N VAL A 150 6.51 -29.05 -9.41
CA VAL A 150 5.26 -29.59 -9.91
C VAL A 150 4.68 -28.61 -10.91
N ALA A 151 4.45 -29.08 -12.13
CA ALA A 151 3.62 -28.41 -13.14
C ALA A 151 2.20 -28.98 -13.07
N THR A 152 1.21 -28.12 -13.07
CA THR A 152 -0.21 -28.48 -12.93
C THR A 152 -1.01 -27.73 -13.97
N VAL A 153 -1.85 -28.44 -14.72
CA VAL A 153 -2.91 -27.84 -15.53
C VAL A 153 -4.23 -28.24 -14.93
N TRP A 154 -5.02 -27.25 -14.51
CA TRP A 154 -6.30 -27.47 -13.87
C TRP A 154 -7.40 -26.77 -14.66
N ASN A 155 -8.51 -27.47 -14.91
CA ASN A 155 -9.60 -26.96 -15.71
C ASN A 155 -10.67 -26.29 -14.82
N ASP A 156 -10.76 -24.97 -14.87
CA ASP A 156 -11.90 -24.23 -14.29
C ASP A 156 -12.94 -23.94 -15.38
N ALA A 157 -13.29 -22.67 -15.62
CA ALA A 157 -13.98 -22.26 -16.85
C ALA A 157 -13.06 -22.31 -18.09
N LYS A 158 -11.75 -22.23 -17.86
CA LYS A 158 -10.68 -22.39 -18.85
C LYS A 158 -9.49 -23.08 -18.17
N PRO A 159 -8.62 -23.79 -18.91
CA PRO A 159 -7.40 -24.36 -18.37
C PRO A 159 -6.48 -23.30 -17.77
N VAL A 160 -5.99 -23.55 -16.56
CA VAL A 160 -5.02 -22.71 -15.84
C VAL A 160 -3.76 -23.51 -15.59
N GLN A 161 -2.63 -23.01 -16.07
CA GLN A 161 -1.32 -23.63 -15.86
C GLN A 161 -0.60 -22.97 -14.69
N ILE A 162 -0.19 -23.77 -13.72
CA ILE A 162 0.57 -23.35 -12.54
C ILE A 162 1.84 -24.20 -12.43
N VAL A 163 2.94 -23.57 -12.06
CA VAL A 163 4.15 -24.27 -11.62
C VAL A 163 4.44 -23.89 -10.18
N SER A 164 4.86 -24.87 -9.38
CA SER A 164 5.04 -24.71 -7.95
C SER A 164 6.21 -25.54 -7.45
N THR A 165 7.00 -24.99 -6.52
CA THR A 165 7.90 -25.74 -5.64
C THR A 165 7.40 -25.76 -4.19
N THR A 166 6.16 -25.29 -3.94
CA THR A 166 5.60 -25.12 -2.60
C THR A 166 4.69 -26.26 -2.15
N SER A 167 4.34 -27.18 -3.05
CA SER A 167 3.17 -28.05 -2.90
C SER A 167 3.47 -29.45 -3.43
N ASP A 168 3.03 -30.45 -2.68
CA ASP A 168 3.03 -31.87 -3.08
C ASP A 168 1.92 -32.11 -4.13
N PRO A 169 2.15 -32.91 -5.18
CA PRO A 169 1.08 -33.28 -6.12
C PRO A 169 0.03 -34.23 -5.52
N LEU A 170 0.30 -34.94 -4.42
CA LEU A 170 -0.54 -36.02 -3.89
C LEU A 170 -1.75 -35.58 -3.04
N GLY A 171 -2.21 -34.34 -3.18
CA GLY A 171 -3.38 -33.85 -2.44
C GLY A 171 -4.43 -33.24 -3.35
N ASP A 172 -5.70 -33.45 -3.07
CA ASP A 172 -6.78 -32.70 -3.70
C ASP A 172 -7.72 -32.14 -2.63
N GLY A 173 -7.89 -30.82 -2.63
CA GLY A 173 -8.81 -30.12 -1.73
C GLY A 173 -10.07 -29.67 -2.46
N PRO A 174 -11.23 -29.57 -1.79
CA PRO A 174 -12.45 -29.07 -2.43
C PRO A 174 -12.32 -27.57 -2.78
N ALA A 175 -12.85 -27.17 -3.92
CA ALA A 175 -13.08 -25.78 -4.28
C ALA A 175 -14.57 -25.51 -4.49
N GLN A 176 -15.11 -24.57 -3.73
CA GLN A 176 -16.48 -24.09 -3.94
C GLN A 176 -16.52 -23.10 -5.11
N ARG A 177 -17.48 -23.31 -6.02
CA ARG A 177 -17.71 -22.45 -7.19
C ARG A 177 -19.19 -22.17 -7.36
N ARG A 178 -19.52 -20.89 -7.48
CA ARG A 178 -20.88 -20.47 -7.82
C ARG A 178 -21.07 -20.54 -9.34
N ILE A 179 -22.13 -21.20 -9.79
CA ILE A 179 -22.49 -21.31 -11.21
C ILE A 179 -23.59 -20.31 -11.58
N ARG A 180 -23.81 -20.12 -12.90
CA ARG A 180 -24.97 -19.37 -13.41
C ARG A 180 -26.24 -20.06 -12.90
N GLY A 181 -27.13 -19.31 -12.25
CA GLY A 181 -28.28 -19.85 -11.52
C GLY A 181 -28.17 -19.68 -10.01
N GLY A 182 -26.96 -19.44 -9.48
CA GLY A 182 -26.73 -19.13 -8.08
C GLY A 182 -26.31 -20.32 -7.22
N ASP A 183 -26.40 -21.54 -7.76
CA ASP A 183 -25.98 -22.77 -7.09
C ASP A 183 -24.46 -22.81 -6.86
N VAL A 184 -24.05 -23.55 -5.85
CA VAL A 184 -22.64 -23.75 -5.48
C VAL A 184 -22.28 -25.21 -5.73
N ILE A 185 -21.33 -25.43 -6.63
CA ILE A 185 -20.73 -26.75 -6.89
C ILE A 185 -19.41 -26.88 -6.15
N ILE A 186 -19.06 -28.10 -5.79
CA ILE A 186 -17.75 -28.46 -5.23
C ILE A 186 -16.98 -29.20 -6.31
N ILE A 187 -15.80 -28.71 -6.66
CA ILE A 187 -14.91 -29.34 -7.63
C ILE A 187 -13.56 -29.68 -6.97
N PRO A 188 -12.89 -30.78 -7.38
CA PRO A 188 -11.52 -31.06 -6.98
C PRO A 188 -10.58 -29.92 -7.37
N ARG A 189 -9.61 -29.62 -6.50
CA ARG A 189 -8.61 -28.58 -6.74
C ARG A 189 -7.25 -29.03 -6.21
N PRO A 190 -6.24 -29.09 -7.09
CA PRO A 190 -4.88 -29.43 -6.68
C PRO A 190 -4.27 -28.41 -5.71
N PRO A 191 -3.29 -28.80 -4.89
CA PRO A 191 -2.81 -27.98 -3.77
C PRO A 191 -2.04 -26.77 -4.27
N ALA A 192 -1.33 -26.91 -5.40
CA ALA A 192 -0.66 -25.79 -6.07
C ALA A 192 -1.65 -24.68 -6.47
N VAL A 193 -2.84 -25.06 -6.96
CA VAL A 193 -3.90 -24.12 -7.36
C VAL A 193 -4.49 -23.44 -6.12
N GLU A 194 -4.77 -24.21 -5.09
CA GLU A 194 -5.28 -23.69 -3.82
C GLU A 194 -4.29 -22.69 -3.18
N HIS A 195 -3.03 -23.09 -3.05
CA HIS A 195 -1.98 -22.26 -2.47
C HIS A 195 -1.80 -20.96 -3.24
N TYR A 196 -1.83 -21.02 -4.57
CA TYR A 196 -1.78 -19.85 -5.42
C TYR A 196 -2.96 -18.91 -5.13
N GLN A 197 -4.20 -19.40 -5.27
CA GLN A 197 -5.42 -18.60 -5.10
C GLN A 197 -5.53 -17.94 -3.72
N LYS A 198 -5.03 -18.60 -2.67
CA LYS A 198 -5.03 -18.06 -1.30
C LYS A 198 -4.05 -16.89 -1.08
N ASN A 199 -2.98 -16.78 -1.86
CA ASN A 199 -1.84 -15.93 -1.49
C ASN A 199 -1.34 -14.97 -2.59
N TYR A 200 -1.77 -15.09 -3.84
CA TYR A 200 -1.20 -14.30 -4.95
C TYR A 200 -1.52 -12.79 -4.90
N TYR A 201 -2.59 -12.39 -4.21
CA TYR A 201 -3.21 -11.05 -4.35
C TYR A 201 -2.70 -9.98 -3.36
N GLY A 202 -1.61 -10.22 -2.62
CA GLY A 202 -1.14 -9.29 -1.59
C GLY A 202 -0.86 -7.88 -2.12
N VAL A 203 -0.22 -7.76 -3.29
CA VAL A 203 0.02 -6.47 -3.95
C VAL A 203 -1.29 -5.81 -4.38
N ASP A 204 -2.23 -6.56 -4.95
CA ASP A 204 -3.56 -6.05 -5.33
C ASP A 204 -4.33 -5.53 -4.11
N ARG A 205 -4.21 -6.21 -2.97
CA ARG A 205 -4.81 -5.76 -1.70
C ARG A 205 -4.21 -4.43 -1.24
N THR A 206 -2.88 -4.26 -1.31
CA THR A 206 -2.24 -2.96 -1.04
C THR A 206 -2.77 -1.89 -2.00
N GLN A 207 -2.88 -2.17 -3.30
CA GLN A 207 -3.41 -1.22 -4.28
C GLN A 207 -4.88 -0.85 -4.00
N GLN A 208 -5.67 -1.80 -3.52
CA GLN A 208 -7.06 -1.55 -3.12
C GLN A 208 -7.14 -0.64 -1.88
N TYR A 209 -6.25 -0.80 -0.89
CA TYR A 209 -6.18 0.14 0.24
C TYR A 209 -5.83 1.55 -0.23
N ARG A 210 -4.85 1.67 -1.14
CA ARG A 210 -4.44 2.95 -1.73
C ARG A 210 -5.56 3.63 -2.52
N SER A 211 -6.35 2.86 -3.27
CA SER A 211 -7.42 3.42 -4.09
C SER A 211 -8.58 3.99 -3.25
N LYS A 212 -8.83 3.42 -2.07
CA LYS A 212 -9.87 3.88 -1.13
C LYS A 212 -9.47 5.17 -0.41
N ASN A 213 -8.18 5.35 -0.11
CA ASN A 213 -7.66 6.48 0.67
C ASN A 213 -6.50 7.20 -0.02
N PRO A 214 -6.73 7.81 -1.21
CA PRO A 214 -5.65 8.46 -1.95
C PRO A 214 -5.14 9.71 -1.22
N VAL A 215 -3.82 9.89 -1.19
CA VAL A 215 -3.18 11.06 -0.55
C VAL A 215 -2.65 12.04 -1.59
N GLY A 216 -2.85 13.33 -1.32
CA GLY A 216 -2.25 14.44 -2.05
C GLY A 216 -3.11 15.02 -3.17
N ARG A 217 -2.56 16.04 -3.85
CA ARG A 217 -3.24 16.82 -4.89
C ARG A 217 -2.54 16.67 -6.24
N PRO A 218 -3.26 16.82 -7.37
CA PRO A 218 -2.66 16.80 -8.69
C PRO A 218 -1.49 17.79 -8.82
N SER A 219 -0.40 17.38 -9.46
CA SER A 219 0.76 18.24 -9.69
C SER A 219 1.54 17.87 -10.94
N LYS A 220 2.20 18.83 -11.58
CA LYS A 220 3.14 18.56 -12.68
C LYS A 220 4.47 17.96 -12.20
N LYS A 221 4.75 17.98 -10.90
CA LYS A 221 5.99 17.46 -10.31
C LYS A 221 5.85 15.96 -9.98
N PHE A 222 6.45 15.09 -10.78
CA PHE A 222 6.34 13.63 -10.62
C PHE A 222 6.76 13.13 -9.23
N TRP A 223 7.81 13.71 -8.64
CA TRP A 223 8.32 13.29 -7.34
C TRP A 223 7.28 13.43 -6.22
N LYS A 224 6.31 14.36 -6.34
CA LYS A 224 5.22 14.47 -5.37
C LYS A 224 4.36 13.21 -5.34
N TYR A 225 4.16 12.55 -6.48
CA TYR A 225 3.41 11.29 -6.53
C TYR A 225 4.20 10.13 -5.94
N LEU A 226 5.53 10.13 -6.07
CA LEU A 226 6.38 9.16 -5.38
C LEU A 226 6.34 9.36 -3.86
N VAL A 227 6.41 10.61 -3.40
CA VAL A 227 6.28 10.95 -1.97
C VAL A 227 4.90 10.54 -1.45
N ASN A 228 3.82 10.89 -2.16
CA ASN A 228 2.47 10.48 -1.78
C ASN A 228 2.35 8.95 -1.72
N PHE A 229 2.90 8.22 -2.70
CA PHE A 229 2.93 6.76 -2.68
C PHE A 229 3.63 6.22 -1.43
N ILE A 230 4.78 6.80 -1.05
CA ILE A 230 5.51 6.41 0.15
C ILE A 230 4.67 6.68 1.41
N PHE A 231 3.98 7.82 1.49
CA PHE A 231 3.07 8.11 2.60
C PHE A 231 1.89 7.12 2.66
N GLU A 232 1.24 6.85 1.52
CA GLU A 232 0.12 5.91 1.42
C GLU A 232 0.52 4.52 1.94
N ILE A 233 1.61 3.93 1.44
CA ILE A 233 2.06 2.60 1.88
C ILE A 233 2.54 2.61 3.35
N SER A 234 3.08 3.73 3.84
CA SER A 234 3.50 3.85 5.24
C SER A 234 2.29 3.86 6.18
N LEU A 235 1.22 4.58 5.82
CA LEU A 235 -0.03 4.58 6.58
C LEU A 235 -0.69 3.20 6.56
N ILE A 236 -0.71 2.53 5.41
CA ILE A 236 -1.24 1.17 5.29
C ILE A 236 -0.45 0.20 6.17
N ASN A 237 0.89 0.22 6.08
CA ASN A 237 1.73 -0.64 6.90
C ASN A 237 1.58 -0.36 8.39
N ALA A 238 1.48 0.92 8.79
CA ALA A 238 1.26 1.30 10.18
C ALA A 238 -0.10 0.82 10.69
N PHE A 239 -1.16 0.95 9.88
CA PHE A 239 -2.49 0.42 10.20
C PHE A 239 -2.46 -1.09 10.37
N LEU A 240 -1.84 -1.82 9.44
CA LEU A 240 -1.76 -3.29 9.51
C LEU A 240 -0.96 -3.74 10.74
N LEU A 241 0.18 -3.09 11.03
CA LEU A 241 0.94 -3.33 12.26
C LEU A 241 0.10 -3.10 13.51
N TRP A 242 -0.64 -2.00 13.57
CA TRP A 242 -1.52 -1.67 14.69
C TRP A 242 -2.64 -2.72 14.85
N VAL A 243 -3.21 -3.21 13.74
CA VAL A 243 -4.23 -4.27 13.77
C VAL A 243 -3.66 -5.61 14.23
N GLU A 244 -2.44 -5.96 13.81
CA GLU A 244 -1.79 -7.24 14.12
C GLU A 244 -1.12 -7.26 15.51
N THR A 245 -0.84 -6.10 16.10
CA THR A 245 -0.21 -6.00 17.43
C THR A 245 -1.17 -6.48 18.52
N PRO A 246 -0.81 -7.54 19.30
CA PRO A 246 -1.63 -8.04 20.39
C PRO A 246 -1.86 -6.97 21.47
N GLY A 247 -3.06 -6.98 22.08
CA GLY A 247 -3.40 -6.06 23.17
C GLY A 247 -3.75 -4.63 22.73
N THR A 248 -3.75 -4.35 21.43
CA THR A 248 -4.15 -3.04 20.89
C THR A 248 -5.64 -2.80 21.13
N ARG A 249 -5.97 -1.79 21.95
CA ARG A 249 -7.35 -1.35 22.17
C ARG A 249 -7.82 -0.51 20.99
N LYS A 250 -8.77 -1.06 20.23
CA LYS A 250 -9.45 -0.32 19.15
C LYS A 250 -10.43 0.67 19.78
N PRO A 251 -10.46 1.95 19.36
CA PRO A 251 -11.40 2.93 19.89
C PRO A 251 -12.86 2.50 19.76
N THR A 252 -13.18 1.75 18.70
CA THR A 252 -14.52 1.22 18.40
C THR A 252 -14.43 -0.22 17.90
N LYS A 253 -15.56 -0.95 17.94
CA LYS A 253 -15.69 -2.32 17.39
C LYS A 253 -15.36 -2.38 15.90
N HIS A 254 -15.66 -1.31 15.16
CA HIS A 254 -15.34 -1.14 13.74
C HIS A 254 -14.48 0.10 13.55
N PHE A 255 -13.17 -0.06 13.69
CA PHE A 255 -12.21 1.01 13.42
C PHE A 255 -11.56 0.79 12.05
N SER A 256 -11.96 1.60 11.08
CA SER A 256 -11.53 1.48 9.69
C SER A 256 -10.16 2.13 9.47
N MET A 257 -9.56 1.88 8.31
CA MET A 257 -8.33 2.56 7.89
C MET A 257 -8.54 4.08 7.72
N VAL A 258 -9.76 4.52 7.39
CA VAL A 258 -10.09 5.95 7.31
C VAL A 258 -9.99 6.57 8.70
N ASP A 259 -10.59 5.93 9.70
CA ASP A 259 -10.58 6.40 11.09
C ASP A 259 -9.15 6.43 11.63
N PHE A 260 -8.33 5.41 11.31
CA PHE A 260 -6.92 5.39 11.64
C PHE A 260 -6.15 6.56 11.00
N ASN A 261 -6.40 6.83 9.72
CA ASN A 261 -5.73 7.95 9.04
C ASN A 261 -6.12 9.30 9.61
N LEU A 262 -7.40 9.50 9.98
CA LEU A 262 -7.87 10.71 10.66
C LEU A 262 -7.22 10.86 12.04
N TYR A 263 -7.19 9.78 12.83
CA TYR A 263 -6.52 9.77 14.13
C TYR A 263 -5.03 10.14 14.02
N ILE A 264 -4.31 9.54 13.06
CA ILE A 264 -2.91 9.88 12.82
C ILE A 264 -2.77 11.33 12.37
N ALA A 265 -3.65 11.83 11.50
CA ALA A 265 -3.63 13.23 11.06
C ALA A 265 -3.82 14.19 12.24
N GLU A 266 -4.79 13.95 13.12
CA GLU A 266 -5.02 14.75 14.33
C GLU A 266 -3.79 14.76 15.24
N LYS A 267 -3.15 13.60 15.45
CA LYS A 267 -1.94 13.49 16.28
C LYS A 267 -0.71 14.16 15.66
N LEU A 268 -0.57 14.10 14.33
CA LEU A 268 0.53 14.77 13.63
C LEU A 268 0.34 16.29 13.54
N ILE A 269 -0.90 16.76 13.45
CA ILE A 269 -1.22 18.19 13.52
C ILE A 269 -0.98 18.69 14.96
N GLY A 270 -1.47 17.98 15.97
CA GLY A 270 -1.34 18.40 17.37
C GLY A 270 -1.78 19.86 17.56
N ASP A 271 -0.90 20.67 18.12
CA ASP A 271 -1.12 22.11 18.34
C ASP A 271 -0.66 22.99 17.16
N PHE A 272 -0.19 22.39 16.06
CA PHE A 272 0.31 23.13 14.91
C PHE A 272 -0.82 23.92 14.23
N SER A 273 -0.64 25.23 14.12
CA SER A 273 -1.49 26.11 13.32
C SER A 273 -0.65 26.81 12.26
N SER A 274 -0.96 26.57 10.98
CA SER A 274 -0.33 27.27 9.85
C SER A 274 -0.70 28.76 9.79
N ARG A 275 -1.80 29.14 10.45
CA ARG A 275 -2.06 30.54 10.78
C ARG A 275 -1.06 30.88 11.86
N ARG A 276 -0.09 31.75 11.57
CA ARG A 276 0.50 32.57 12.64
C ARG A 276 -0.70 33.18 13.36
N ARG A 277 -1.09 32.64 14.51
CA ARG A 277 -1.82 33.45 15.48
C ARG A 277 -0.84 34.60 15.72
N SER A 278 -1.10 35.76 15.11
CA SER A 278 -0.65 37.02 15.71
C SER A 278 -0.90 36.83 17.19
N THR A 279 0.17 36.88 17.99
CA THR A 279 0.16 36.63 19.43
C THR A 279 -1.09 37.25 20.03
N ILE A 280 -2.15 36.45 20.16
CA ILE A 280 -3.24 36.76 21.08
C ILE A 280 -2.57 36.42 22.39
N ASN A 281 -2.00 37.45 23.02
CA ASN A 281 -1.64 37.40 24.42
C ASN A 281 -2.78 36.66 25.10
N LYS A 282 -2.49 35.50 25.69
CA LYS A 282 -3.45 34.80 26.53
C LYS A 282 -3.93 35.84 27.53
N HIS A 283 -5.14 36.35 27.33
CA HIS A 283 -5.78 37.16 28.34
C HIS A 283 -5.94 36.23 29.53
N GLU A 284 -5.29 36.57 30.64
CA GLU A 284 -5.61 35.97 31.92
C GLU A 284 -7.13 36.02 32.09
N ILE A 285 -7.68 34.90 32.52
CA ILE A 285 -9.11 34.75 32.80
C ILE A 285 -9.50 35.91 33.71
N ILE A 286 -10.46 36.72 33.26
CA ILE A 286 -11.00 37.84 34.03
C ILE A 286 -11.59 37.25 35.31
N SER A 287 -10.86 37.37 36.42
CA SER A 287 -11.40 37.09 37.74
C SER A 287 -12.28 38.27 38.15
N VAL A 288 -13.34 37.97 38.89
CA VAL A 288 -14.32 38.94 39.42
C VAL A 288 -13.64 40.04 40.27
N ALA A 289 -12.40 39.81 40.72
CA ALA A 289 -11.58 40.77 41.46
C ALA A 289 -11.03 41.95 40.62
N ASN A 290 -11.06 41.88 39.27
CA ASN A 290 -10.44 42.89 38.40
C ASN A 290 -11.42 43.86 37.72
N ILE A 291 -12.73 43.73 37.94
CA ILE A 291 -13.78 44.55 37.31
C ILE A 291 -13.58 46.05 37.54
N HIS A 292 -12.98 46.44 38.67
CA HIS A 292 -12.85 47.86 39.07
C HIS A 292 -11.48 48.48 38.72
N ARG A 293 -10.61 47.78 37.97
CA ARG A 293 -9.23 48.23 37.71
C ARG A 293 -8.98 48.73 36.27
N HIS A 294 -10.02 48.85 35.45
CA HIS A 294 -9.85 49.35 34.08
C HIS A 294 -9.63 50.86 34.07
N ILE A 295 -8.38 51.29 33.99
CA ILE A 295 -7.99 52.70 33.93
C ILE A 295 -7.62 53.06 32.49
N CYS A 296 -8.19 54.14 31.98
CA CYS A 296 -7.78 54.72 30.70
C CYS A 296 -6.46 55.48 30.88
N ALA A 297 -5.42 55.05 30.19
CA ALA A 297 -4.11 55.67 30.24
C ALA A 297 -3.47 55.68 28.85
N LYS A 298 -2.43 56.50 28.67
CA LYS A 298 -1.61 56.47 27.47
C LYS A 298 -0.83 55.16 27.44
N LEU A 299 -1.05 54.36 26.40
CA LEU A 299 -0.40 53.07 26.23
C LEU A 299 1.04 53.25 25.74
N ILE A 300 1.97 52.42 26.21
CA ILE A 300 3.40 52.45 25.84
C ILE A 300 3.64 51.97 24.39
N ARG A 301 2.59 51.55 23.69
CA ARG A 301 2.62 50.96 22.35
C ARG A 301 2.10 51.94 21.30
N PRO A 302 2.44 51.72 20.01
CA PRO A 302 2.06 52.61 18.93
C PRO A 302 0.55 52.89 18.89
N ARG A 303 0.19 54.01 18.25
CA ARG A 303 -1.20 54.39 18.00
C ARG A 303 -1.97 53.20 17.40
N GLY A 304 -3.10 52.88 17.99
CA GLY A 304 -3.92 51.74 17.58
C GLY A 304 -5.37 52.14 17.40
N ARG A 305 -6.12 51.29 16.69
CA ARG A 305 -7.53 51.56 16.38
C ARG A 305 -8.39 51.44 17.62
N CYS A 306 -9.19 52.47 17.89
CA CYS A 306 -10.15 52.45 18.99
C CYS A 306 -11.17 51.32 18.80
N LYS A 307 -11.31 50.47 19.82
CA LYS A 307 -12.25 49.34 19.81
C LYS A 307 -13.70 49.82 19.74
N HIS A 308 -14.05 50.86 20.50
CA HIS A 308 -15.41 51.43 20.53
C HIS A 308 -15.80 52.01 19.16
N CYS A 309 -14.97 52.88 18.58
CA CYS A 309 -15.24 53.44 17.26
C CYS A 309 -15.35 52.35 16.19
N THR A 310 -14.53 51.29 16.27
CA THR A 310 -14.62 50.17 15.33
C THR A 310 -15.99 49.47 15.40
N LEU A 311 -16.56 49.31 16.60
CA LEU A 311 -17.89 48.72 16.78
C LEU A 311 -18.99 49.61 16.19
N GLU A 312 -18.80 50.92 16.21
CA GLU A 312 -19.71 51.90 15.60
C GLU A 312 -19.42 52.17 14.12
N GLY A 313 -18.52 51.41 13.49
CA GLY A 313 -18.16 51.59 12.07
C GLY A 313 -17.32 52.85 11.79
N ARG A 314 -16.83 53.54 12.82
CA ARG A 314 -16.01 54.74 12.72
C ARG A 314 -14.52 54.41 12.79
N ARG A 315 -13.70 55.03 11.95
CA ARG A 315 -12.24 54.89 12.02
C ARG A 315 -11.64 55.98 12.92
N SER A 316 -11.16 55.57 14.10
CA SER A 316 -10.41 56.44 15.01
C SER A 316 -9.21 55.67 15.55
N ASP A 317 -8.04 56.30 15.51
CA ASP A 317 -6.80 55.77 16.06
C ASP A 317 -6.39 56.62 17.28
N THR A 318 -5.94 55.98 18.35
CA THR A 318 -5.69 56.62 19.66
C THR A 318 -4.39 56.09 20.28
N TYR A 319 -3.76 56.89 21.12
CA TYR A 319 -2.66 56.45 22.00
C TYR A 319 -3.15 56.02 23.38
N PHE A 320 -4.43 56.25 23.67
CA PHE A 320 -5.05 55.93 24.94
C PHE A 320 -5.75 54.57 24.89
N GLY A 321 -5.93 53.97 26.05
CA GLY A 321 -6.58 52.68 26.17
C GLY A 321 -6.55 52.16 27.60
N CYS A 322 -7.19 51.01 27.82
CA CYS A 322 -7.16 50.38 29.13
C CYS A 322 -5.76 49.84 29.42
N SER A 323 -5.12 50.32 30.50
CA SER A 323 -3.78 49.87 30.94
C SER A 323 -3.74 48.39 31.30
N VAL A 324 -4.86 47.84 31.78
CA VAL A 324 -4.99 46.43 32.19
C VAL A 324 -5.30 45.51 31.00
N CYS A 325 -6.35 45.82 30.23
CA CYS A 325 -6.75 44.99 29.08
C CYS A 325 -5.86 45.19 27.87
N ASN A 326 -5.08 46.27 27.86
CA ASN A 326 -4.30 46.65 26.71
C ASN A 326 -5.18 46.78 25.44
N VAL A 327 -6.33 47.46 25.56
CA VAL A 327 -7.23 47.77 24.43
C VAL A 327 -7.25 49.26 24.17
N HIS A 328 -7.00 49.68 22.92
CA HIS A 328 -7.08 51.09 22.49
C HIS A 328 -8.51 51.62 22.55
N LEU A 329 -8.69 52.76 23.23
CA LEU A 329 -9.95 53.46 23.45
C LEU A 329 -9.71 54.97 23.33
N CYS A 330 -10.63 55.70 22.70
CA CYS A 330 -10.49 57.14 22.45
C CYS A 330 -11.45 57.95 23.31
#